data_AF-A0A1B7UE06-F1
#
_entry.id   AF-A0A1B7UE06-F1
#
_cell.length_a   1.000
_cell.length_b   1.000
_cell.length_c   1.000
_cell.angle_alpha   90.00
_cell.angle_beta   90.00
_cell.angle_gamma   90.00
#
_symmetry.space_group_name_H-M   'P 1'
#
loop_
_entity.id
_entity.type
_entity.pdbx_description
1 polymer ?
#
loop_
_entity_poly.entity_id
_entity_poly.type
_entity_poly.pdbx_seq_one_letter_code
_entity_poly.pdbx_strand_id
1 'polypeptide(L)' 'MSALRAGARVNDVAARLLHRDLPFAYAGIRMAEVMSPLDHTKATRELGWTPEAVEDSIRNAAVCFASR' A
#
# COMPACT_ATOMS: atom_id res chain seq x y z
N MET A 1 -1.27 2.26 16.24
CA MET A 1 -2.20 1.59 15.31
C MET A 1 -3.69 1.61 15.72
N SER A 2 -4.07 1.60 17.01
CA SER A 2 -5.49 1.43 17.40
C SER A 2 -6.45 2.48 16.83
N ALA A 3 -6.04 3.75 16.78
CA ALA A 3 -6.84 4.82 16.16
C ALA A 3 -7.05 4.60 14.65
N LEU A 4 -6.00 4.22 13.91
CA LEU A 4 -6.08 3.90 12.48
C LEU A 4 -7.01 2.70 12.23
N ARG A 5 -6.94 1.66 13.08
CA ARG A 5 -7.83 0.50 13.02
C ARG A 5 -9.29 0.89 13.23
N ALA A 6 -9.58 1.72 14.22
CA ALA A 6 -10.93 2.20 14.50
C ALA A 6 -11.46 3.03 13.33
N GLY A 7 -10.66 3.97 12.83
CA GLY A 7 -11.01 4.79 11.65
C GLY A 7 -11.31 3.94 10.42
N ALA A 8 -10.49 2.92 10.13
CA ALA A 8 -10.72 2.05 8.98
C ALA A 8 -11.95 1.14 9.13
N ARG A 9 -12.29 0.70 10.35
CA ARG A 9 -13.54 -0.02 10.59
C ARG A 9 -14.77 0.86 10.38
N VAL A 10 -14.69 2.12 10.80
CA VAL A 10 -15.75 3.10 10.51
C VAL A 10 -15.86 3.35 9.01
N ASN A 11 -14.73 3.47 8.31
CA ASN A 11 -14.69 3.60 6.85
C ASN A 11 -15.36 2.41 6.14
N ASP A 12 -15.05 1.18 6.53
CA ASP A 12 -15.65 -0.03 5.94
C ASP A 12 -17.18 -0.07 6.12
N VAL A 13 -17.69 0.38 7.28
CA VAL A 13 -19.13 0.49 7.53
C VAL A 13 -19.75 1.58 6.65
N ALA A 14 -19.13 2.74 6.58
CA ALA A 14 -19.60 3.84 5.72
C ALA A 14 -19.62 3.44 4.23
N ALA A 15 -18.58 2.76 3.74
CA ALA A 15 -18.49 2.27 2.38
C ALA A 15 -19.66 1.33 2.02
N ARG A 16 -20.03 0.44 2.95
CA ARG A 16 -21.18 -0.46 2.79
C ARG A 16 -22.52 0.26 2.76
N LEU A 17 -22.71 1.24 3.66
CA LEU A 17 -23.94 2.02 3.74
C LEU A 17 -24.14 2.95 2.54
N LEU A 18 -23.04 3.51 2.03
CA LEU A 18 -23.04 4.41 0.88
C LEU A 18 -22.98 3.68 -0.46
N HIS A 19 -22.85 2.35 -0.45
CA HIS A 19 -22.63 1.50 -1.64
C HIS A 19 -21.50 2.04 -2.53
N ARG A 20 -20.41 2.52 -1.91
CA ARG A 20 -19.28 3.13 -2.61
C ARG A 20 -17.97 2.70 -1.96
N ASP A 21 -16.97 2.44 -2.79
CA ASP A 21 -15.61 2.20 -2.32
C ASP A 21 -15.02 3.50 -1.77
N LEU A 22 -14.77 3.50 -0.46
CA LEU A 22 -14.06 4.57 0.21
C LEU A 22 -12.58 4.17 0.38
N PRO A 23 -11.63 5.06 0.06
CA PRO A 23 -10.23 4.80 0.35
C PRO A 23 -10.06 4.61 1.87
N PHE A 24 -9.06 3.83 2.30
CA PHE A 24 -8.76 3.52 3.71
C PHE A 24 -9.48 2.29 4.33
N ALA A 25 -9.36 1.15 3.65
CA ALA A 25 -9.95 -0.12 4.12
C ALA A 25 -9.17 -0.77 5.28
N TYR A 26 -9.88 -1.40 6.22
CA TYR A 26 -9.27 -2.10 7.36
C TYR A 26 -8.36 -3.27 6.92
N ALA A 27 -8.72 -3.93 5.82
CA ALA A 27 -7.94 -5.01 5.25
C ALA A 27 -6.50 -4.58 4.90
N GLY A 28 -6.34 -3.38 4.32
CA GLY A 28 -5.02 -2.84 3.97
C GLY A 28 -4.13 -2.60 5.20
N ILE A 29 -4.71 -2.07 6.28
CA ILE A 29 -4.00 -1.88 7.56
C ILE A 29 -3.56 -3.23 8.12
N ARG A 30 -4.45 -4.23 8.14
CA ARG A 30 -4.12 -5.56 8.63
C ARG A 30 -3.01 -6.21 7.82
N MET A 31 -3.04 -6.04 6.50
CA MET A 31 -2.03 -6.57 5.60
C MET A 31 -0.66 -5.95 5.90
N ALA A 32 -0.58 -4.61 6.01
CA ALA A 32 0.66 -3.92 6.32
C ALA A 32 1.25 -4.31 7.68
N GLU A 33 0.42 -4.59 8.68
CA GLU A 33 0.87 -5.00 10.03
C GLU A 33 1.47 -6.40 10.09
N VAL A 34 1.10 -7.30 9.18
CA VAL A 34 1.58 -8.69 9.17
C VAL A 34 2.64 -8.95 8.11
N MET A 35 2.92 -7.97 7.25
CA MET A 35 4.03 -8.07 6.32
C MET A 35 5.36 -8.07 7.07
N SER A 36 6.24 -8.99 6.69
CA SER A 36 7.64 -8.95 7.09
C SER A 36 8.28 -7.63 6.63
N PRO A 37 9.32 -7.15 7.34
CA PRO A 37 10.13 -6.05 6.84
C PRO A 37 10.58 -6.31 5.40
N LEU A 38 10.44 -5.32 4.53
CA LEU A 38 10.83 -5.43 3.14
C LEU A 38 12.36 -5.40 3.05
N ASP A 39 12.94 -6.46 2.50
CA ASP A 39 14.37 -6.57 2.22
C ASP A 39 14.59 -7.02 0.77
N HIS A 40 15.46 -6.30 0.07
CA HIS A 40 15.80 -6.55 -1.32
C HIS A 40 17.10 -7.34 -1.50
N THR A 41 17.81 -7.65 -0.40
CA THR A 41 19.14 -8.31 -0.42
C THR A 41 19.11 -9.67 -1.12
N LYS A 42 18.01 -10.42 -1.02
CA LYS A 42 17.88 -11.69 -1.73
C LYS A 42 17.87 -11.50 -3.25
N ALA A 43 17.09 -10.54 -3.72
CA ALA A 43 16.94 -10.28 -5.14
C ALA A 43 18.21 -9.68 -5.75
N THR A 44 18.94 -8.83 -5.02
CA THR A 44 20.26 -8.37 -5.46
C THR A 44 21.27 -9.52 -5.54
N ARG A 45 21.32 -10.37 -4.51
CA ARG A 45 22.27 -11.50 -4.44
C ARG A 45 22.01 -12.58 -5.48
N GLU A 46 20.76 -12.97 -5.68
CA GLU A 46 20.41 -14.17 -6.45
C GLU A 46 20.00 -13.83 -7.89
N LEU A 47 19.43 -12.65 -8.12
CA LEU A 47 18.91 -12.26 -9.44
C LEU A 47 19.76 -11.18 -10.11
N GLY A 48 20.80 -10.66 -9.43
CA GLY A 48 21.58 -9.52 -9.92
C GLY A 48 20.75 -8.24 -10.07
N TRP A 49 19.58 -8.18 -9.43
CA TRP A 49 18.69 -7.03 -9.53
C TRP A 49 19.31 -5.83 -8.82
N THR A 50 19.35 -4.68 -9.49
CA THR A 50 19.80 -3.41 -8.91
C THR A 50 18.62 -2.44 -8.85
N PRO A 51 17.93 -2.32 -7.71
CA PRO A 51 16.77 -1.44 -7.60
C PRO A 51 17.16 0.03 -7.69
N GLU A 52 16.32 0.83 -8.34
CA GLU A 52 16.35 2.29 -8.22
C GLU A 52 15.76 2.73 -6.87
N ALA A 53 15.93 4.02 -6.54
CA ALA A 53 15.31 4.59 -5.35
C ALA A 53 13.79 4.49 -5.45
N VAL A 54 13.13 4.11 -4.34
CA VAL A 54 11.69 3.84 -4.32
C VAL A 54 10.87 5.08 -4.71
N GLU A 55 11.38 6.27 -4.39
CA GLU A 55 10.81 7.56 -4.70
C GLU A 55 10.70 7.79 -6.22
N ASP A 56 11.69 7.33 -6.98
CA ASP A 56 11.71 7.47 -8.43
C ASP A 56 10.70 6.52 -9.06
N SER A 57 10.61 5.27 -8.59
CA SER A 57 9.57 4.34 -9.04
C SER A 57 8.16 4.87 -8.74
N ILE A 58 7.93 5.43 -7.55
CA ILE A 58 6.63 6.02 -7.18
C ILE A 58 6.30 7.22 -8.08
N ARG A 59 7.28 8.10 -8.34
CA ARG A 59 7.12 9.23 -9.25
C ARG A 59 6.73 8.76 -10.65
N ASN A 60 7.46 7.79 -11.19
CA ASN A 60 7.20 7.23 -12.52
C ASN A 60 5.79 6.63 -12.61
N ALA A 61 5.36 5.89 -11.57
CA ALA A 61 4.01 5.35 -11.49
C ALA A 61 2.93 6.44 -11.45
N ALA A 62 3.13 7.49 -10.66
CA ALA A 62 2.20 8.62 -10.58
C ALA A 62 2.09 9.37 -11.92
N VAL A 63 3.22 9.61 -12.60
CA VAL A 63 3.24 10.23 -13.93
C VAL A 63 2.51 9.35 -14.96
N CYS A 64 2.78 8.04 -14.98
CA CYS A 64 2.13 7.09 -15.87
C CYS A 64 0.60 7.02 -15.66
N PHE A 65 0.15 7.10 -14.41
CA PHE A 65 -1.28 7.14 -14.09
C PHE A 65 -1.94 8.44 -14.56
N ALA A 66 -1.29 9.59 -14.35
CA ALA A 66 -1.84 10.89 -14.68
C ALA A 66 -1.78 11.24 -16.19
N SER A 67 -0.91 10.58 -16.95
CA SER A 67 -0.77 10.81 -18.40
C SER A 67 -1.69 9.96 -19.29
N ARG A 68 -2.55 9.15 -18.69
CA ARG A 68 -3.63 8.40 -19.34
C ARG A 68 -4.97 9.09 -19.15
#